data_AF-A0A1J3DSD8-F1
#
_entry.id   AF-A0A1J3DSD8-F1
#
_cell.length_a   1.000
_cell.length_b   1.000
_cell.length_c   1.000
_cell.angle_alpha   90.00
_cell.angle_beta   90.00
_cell.angle_gamma   90.00
#
_symmetry.space_group_name_H-M   'P 1'
#
loop_
_entity.id
_entity.type
_entity.pdbx_description
1 polymer ?
#
loop_
_entity_poly.entity_id
_entity_poly.type
_entity_poly.pdbx_seq_one_letter_code
_entity_poly.pdbx_strand_id
1 'polypeptide(L)'
;KFQNSLQKTKQKMSSLGRSFVVVLTLFCLFSTLANGLPKVKPIDDVQPEETLAVHNEIRAAVGVAPLVWNKTVAAYAQNYANKQAKAGVCAYSDIRHSGGPYGENIAAGWVQPTDQMSGPIATKYWLTEKPNYDHATNKCNDVCGHYTQIVA
;
A
#
# COMPACT_ATOMS: atom_id res chain seq x y z
N LYS A 1 54.12 -29.46 7.38
CA LYS A 1 52.96 -30.40 7.28
C LYS A 1 51.65 -29.81 7.83
N PHE A 2 51.65 -29.11 8.97
CA PHE A 2 50.43 -28.56 9.59
C PHE A 2 49.74 -27.43 8.80
N GLN A 3 50.50 -26.49 8.22
CA GLN A 3 49.97 -25.37 7.43
C GLN A 3 49.21 -25.81 6.15
N ASN A 4 49.72 -26.82 5.43
CA ASN A 4 49.04 -27.40 4.26
C ASN A 4 47.73 -28.10 4.61
N SER A 5 47.61 -28.64 5.83
CA SER A 5 46.37 -29.25 6.31
C SER A 5 45.29 -28.18 6.50
N LEU A 6 45.63 -27.08 7.17
CA LEU A 6 44.71 -25.95 7.43
C LEU A 6 44.21 -25.26 6.14
N GLN A 7 45.09 -25.08 5.14
CA GLN A 7 44.68 -24.53 3.83
C GLN A 7 43.72 -25.46 3.09
N LYS A 8 43.97 -26.78 3.10
CA LYS A 8 43.05 -27.78 2.51
C LYS A 8 41.68 -27.77 3.19
N THR A 9 41.62 -27.63 4.51
CA THR A 9 40.35 -27.57 5.24
C THR A 9 39.57 -26.29 4.95
N LYS A 10 40.25 -25.13 4.86
CA LYS A 10 39.62 -23.86 4.46
C LYS A 10 39.07 -23.89 3.03
N GLN A 11 39.84 -24.43 2.08
CA GLN A 11 39.42 -24.57 0.68
C GLN A 11 38.26 -25.57 0.52
N LYS A 12 38.25 -26.64 1.32
CA LYS A 12 37.15 -27.62 1.35
C LYS A 12 35.88 -27.01 1.93
N MET A 13 35.96 -26.26 3.04
CA MET A 13 34.81 -25.51 3.59
C MET A 13 34.29 -24.44 2.62
N SER A 14 35.17 -23.70 1.93
CA SER A 14 34.74 -22.70 0.95
C SER A 14 34.08 -23.32 -0.29
N SER A 15 34.57 -24.47 -0.75
CA SER A 15 33.95 -25.24 -1.83
C SER A 15 32.60 -25.81 -1.40
N LEU A 16 32.50 -26.33 -0.17
CA LEU A 16 31.25 -26.89 0.36
C LEU A 16 30.17 -25.82 0.52
N GLY A 17 30.54 -24.62 1.00
CA GLY A 17 29.65 -23.46 1.06
C GLY A 17 29.21 -22.97 -0.33
N ARG A 18 30.11 -22.95 -1.32
CA ARG A 18 29.77 -22.60 -2.72
C ARG A 18 28.83 -23.63 -3.35
N SER A 19 29.10 -24.93 -3.17
CA SER A 19 28.25 -26.00 -3.67
C SER A 19 26.87 -25.97 -3.01
N PHE A 20 26.77 -25.67 -1.71
CA PHE A 20 25.50 -25.55 -1.01
C PHE A 20 24.65 -24.37 -1.51
N VAL A 21 25.27 -23.22 -1.76
CA VAL A 21 24.59 -22.06 -2.35
C VAL A 21 24.08 -22.37 -3.77
N VAL A 22 24.89 -23.04 -4.60
CA VAL A 22 24.47 -23.43 -5.96
C VAL A 22 23.32 -24.45 -5.93
N VAL A 23 23.36 -25.43 -5.03
CA VAL A 23 22.28 -26.41 -4.88
C VAL A 23 20.99 -25.73 -4.40
N LEU A 24 21.07 -24.78 -3.46
CA LEU A 24 19.92 -24.01 -2.99
C LEU A 24 19.32 -23.13 -4.08
N THR A 25 20.13 -22.42 -4.88
CA THR A 25 19.60 -21.58 -5.96
C THR A 25 18.98 -22.41 -7.07
N LEU A 26 19.60 -23.54 -7.45
CA LEU A 26 19.02 -24.47 -8.42
C LEU A 26 17.74 -25.12 -7.88
N PHE A 27 17.68 -25.47 -6.60
CA PHE A 27 16.47 -25.99 -5.97
C PHE A 27 15.35 -24.95 -5.93
N CYS A 28 15.64 -23.69 -5.61
CA CYS A 28 14.68 -22.60 -5.68
C CYS A 28 14.17 -22.39 -7.11
N LEU A 29 15.07 -22.31 -8.10
CA LEU A 29 14.72 -22.16 -9.51
C LEU A 29 13.86 -23.32 -10.02
N PHE A 30 14.26 -24.55 -9.72
CA PHE A 30 13.50 -25.75 -10.08
C PHE A 30 12.13 -25.77 -9.39
N SER A 31 12.07 -25.40 -8.11
CA SER A 31 10.81 -25.30 -7.36
C SER A 31 9.87 -24.24 -7.94
N THR A 32 10.40 -23.08 -8.35
CA THR A 32 9.60 -22.01 -9.00
C THR A 32 9.17 -22.39 -10.41
N LEU A 33 9.97 -23.16 -11.15
CA LEU A 33 9.61 -23.63 -12.49
C LEU A 33 8.55 -24.74 -12.44
N ALA A 34 8.68 -25.67 -11.49
CA ALA A 34 7.77 -26.79 -11.32
C ALA A 34 6.41 -26.37 -10.73
N ASN A 35 6.39 -25.44 -9.77
CA ASN A 35 5.18 -25.08 -9.03
C ASN A 35 4.65 -23.67 -9.36
N GLY A 36 5.38 -22.88 -10.15
CA GLY A 36 5.08 -21.47 -10.40
C GLY A 36 5.38 -20.57 -9.19
N LEU A 37 5.21 -19.26 -9.38
CA LEU A 37 5.17 -18.33 -8.25
C LEU A 37 3.89 -18.54 -7.44
N PRO A 38 3.92 -18.36 -6.10
CA PRO A 38 2.71 -18.38 -5.31
C PRO A 38 1.72 -17.36 -5.86
N LYS A 39 0.50 -17.81 -6.16
CA LYS A 39 -0.59 -16.93 -6.57
C LYS A 39 -1.00 -16.10 -5.35
N VAL A 40 -0.57 -14.84 -5.31
CA VAL A 40 -1.08 -13.87 -4.34
C VAL A 40 -2.51 -13.55 -4.75
N LYS A 41 -3.49 -13.87 -3.89
CA LYS A 41 -4.86 -13.41 -4.10
C LYS A 41 -4.86 -11.88 -4.02
N PRO A 42 -5.55 -11.17 -4.93
CA PRO A 42 -5.79 -9.74 -4.76
C PRO A 42 -6.36 -9.51 -3.36
N ILE A 43 -5.77 -8.60 -2.61
CA ILE A 43 -6.34 -8.15 -1.34
C ILE A 43 -7.64 -7.42 -1.68
N ASP A 44 -8.69 -7.66 -0.90
CA ASP A 44 -9.87 -6.79 -0.92
C ASP A 44 -9.51 -5.51 -0.19
N ASP A 45 -8.82 -4.63 -0.90
CA ASP A 45 -8.29 -3.36 -0.40
C ASP A 45 -9.36 -2.26 -0.44
N VAL A 46 -10.34 -2.35 -1.35
CA VAL A 46 -11.39 -1.34 -1.50
C VAL A 46 -12.45 -1.43 -0.39
N GLN A 47 -12.95 -2.62 -0.06
CA GLN A 47 -14.02 -2.85 0.93
C GLN A 47 -15.16 -1.82 0.81
N PRO A 48 -15.94 -1.82 -0.30
CA PRO A 48 -16.84 -0.71 -0.66
C PRO A 48 -17.83 -0.29 0.43
N GLU A 49 -18.44 -1.28 1.10
CA GLU A 49 -19.43 -1.05 2.14
C GLU A 49 -18.81 -0.39 3.38
N GLU A 50 -17.67 -0.91 3.84
CA GLU A 50 -16.97 -0.35 5.00
C GLU A 50 -16.35 1.02 4.68
N THR A 51 -15.74 1.18 3.52
CA THR A 51 -15.20 2.48 3.07
C THR A 51 -16.29 3.53 3.03
N LEU A 52 -17.46 3.22 2.47
CA LEU A 52 -18.60 4.14 2.46
C LEU A 52 -19.13 4.42 3.87
N ALA A 53 -19.22 3.39 4.72
CA ALA A 53 -19.68 3.54 6.09
C ALA A 53 -18.79 4.50 6.90
N VAL A 54 -17.46 4.36 6.82
CA VAL A 54 -16.53 5.26 7.52
C VAL A 54 -16.64 6.70 7.00
N HIS A 55 -16.74 6.91 5.68
CA HIS A 55 -16.97 8.26 5.13
C HIS A 55 -18.25 8.88 5.69
N ASN A 56 -19.33 8.11 5.72
CA ASN A 56 -20.63 8.59 6.18
C ASN A 56 -20.69 8.83 7.68
N GLU A 57 -19.94 8.07 8.48
CA GLU A 57 -19.76 8.33 9.92
C GLU A 57 -19.07 9.69 10.14
N ILE A 58 -17.99 9.97 9.41
CA ILE A 58 -17.28 11.25 9.49
C ILE A 58 -18.16 12.43 9.08
N ARG A 59 -18.92 12.27 7.98
CA ARG A 59 -19.84 13.31 7.49
C ARG A 59 -20.99 13.57 8.45
N ALA A 60 -21.58 12.52 9.02
CA ALA A 60 -22.64 12.65 10.02
C ALA A 60 -22.17 13.40 11.27
N ALA A 61 -20.92 13.18 11.72
CA ALA A 61 -20.34 13.86 12.88
C ALA A 61 -20.21 15.39 12.71
N VAL A 62 -20.35 15.91 11.50
CA VAL A 62 -20.35 17.35 11.19
C VAL A 62 -21.63 17.82 10.48
N GLY A 63 -22.69 17.00 10.47
CA GLY A 63 -24.00 17.37 9.92
C GLY A 63 -24.08 17.43 8.40
N VAL A 64 -23.16 16.75 7.70
CA VAL A 64 -23.12 16.72 6.23
C VAL A 64 -23.84 15.45 5.71
N ALA A 65 -24.61 15.59 4.63
CA ALA A 65 -25.40 14.49 4.05
C ALA A 65 -24.53 13.29 3.62
N PRO A 66 -25.01 12.04 3.77
CA PRO A 66 -24.23 10.85 3.43
C PRO A 66 -23.98 10.72 1.92
N LEU A 67 -22.87 10.09 1.59
CA LEU A 67 -22.50 9.67 0.24
C LEU A 67 -23.16 8.33 -0.13
N VAL A 68 -23.20 8.06 -1.43
CA VAL A 68 -23.59 6.78 -2.01
C VAL A 68 -22.47 6.26 -2.90
N TRP A 69 -22.21 4.95 -2.85
CA TRP A 69 -21.16 4.34 -3.66
C TRP A 69 -21.47 4.45 -5.16
N ASN A 70 -20.50 4.92 -5.94
CA ASN A 70 -20.59 5.00 -7.40
C ASN A 70 -19.61 4.05 -8.07
N LYS A 71 -20.13 3.06 -8.79
CA LYS A 71 -19.32 2.02 -9.45
C LYS A 71 -18.38 2.58 -10.54
N THR A 72 -18.79 3.66 -11.22
CA THR A 72 -17.97 4.31 -12.25
C THR A 72 -16.75 5.00 -11.64
N VAL A 73 -16.95 5.74 -10.53
CA VAL A 73 -15.86 6.41 -9.81
C VAL A 73 -14.93 5.39 -9.16
N ALA A 74 -15.48 4.33 -8.57
CA ALA A 74 -14.70 3.23 -8.01
C ALA A 74 -13.80 2.55 -9.06
N ALA A 75 -14.34 2.26 -10.25
CA ALA A 75 -13.56 1.68 -11.34
C ALA A 75 -12.45 2.64 -11.83
N TYR A 76 -12.73 3.95 -11.87
CA TYR A 76 -11.73 4.96 -12.19
C TYR A 76 -10.58 4.97 -11.17
N ALA A 77 -10.92 5.01 -9.87
CA ALA A 77 -9.94 5.00 -8.79
C ALA A 77 -9.09 3.73 -8.79
N GLN A 78 -9.70 2.55 -8.97
CA GLN A 78 -8.98 1.28 -9.05
C GLN A 78 -8.00 1.25 -10.22
N ASN A 79 -8.41 1.73 -11.40
CA ASN A 79 -7.53 1.78 -12.57
C ASN A 79 -6.33 2.69 -12.32
N TYR A 80 -6.53 3.82 -11.65
CA TYR A 80 -5.45 4.71 -11.28
C TYR A 80 -4.50 4.09 -10.24
N ALA A 81 -5.03 3.50 -9.18
CA ALA A 81 -4.24 2.79 -8.17
C ALA A 81 -3.40 1.65 -8.80
N ASN A 82 -3.99 0.86 -9.70
CA ASN A 82 -3.29 -0.19 -10.44
C ASN A 82 -2.15 0.36 -11.30
N LYS A 83 -2.36 1.52 -11.96
CA LYS A 83 -1.33 2.19 -12.76
C LYS A 83 -0.16 2.63 -11.87
N GLN A 84 -0.44 3.24 -10.72
CA GLN A 84 0.59 3.69 -9.77
C GLN A 84 1.37 2.51 -9.19
N ALA A 85 0.67 1.44 -8.78
CA ALA A 85 1.29 0.22 -8.28
C ALA A 85 2.21 -0.44 -9.32
N LYS A 86 1.77 -0.53 -10.59
CA LYS A 86 2.59 -1.06 -11.68
C LYS A 86 3.83 -0.21 -11.96
N ALA A 87 3.73 1.10 -11.79
CA ALA A 87 4.84 2.03 -11.95
C ALA A 87 5.79 2.04 -10.74
N GLY A 88 5.46 1.32 -9.65
CA GLY A 88 6.24 1.34 -8.41
C GLY A 88 6.16 2.67 -7.66
N VAL A 89 5.14 3.48 -7.93
CA VAL A 89 4.95 4.77 -7.27
C VAL A 89 4.34 4.55 -5.90
N CYS A 90 5.22 4.44 -4.89
CA CYS A 90 4.84 4.26 -3.49
C CYS A 90 5.46 5.32 -2.57
N ALA A 91 6.46 6.07 -3.04
CA ALA A 91 7.08 7.15 -2.29
C ALA A 91 6.19 8.39 -2.33
N TYR A 92 6.01 9.05 -1.18
CA TYR A 92 5.21 10.26 -1.06
C TYR A 92 5.63 11.35 -2.06
N SER A 93 6.93 11.49 -2.34
CA SER A 93 7.48 12.45 -3.31
C SER A 93 7.00 12.23 -4.76
N ASP A 94 6.52 11.03 -5.07
CA ASP A 94 6.23 10.60 -6.44
C ASP A 94 4.72 10.48 -6.69
N ILE A 95 3.92 10.54 -5.62
CA ILE A 95 2.46 10.54 -5.70
C ILE A 95 1.98 11.81 -6.39
N ARG A 96 1.18 11.65 -7.44
CA ARG A 96 0.53 12.75 -8.15
C ARG A 96 -0.95 12.46 -8.22
N HIS A 97 -1.74 13.52 -8.36
CA HIS A 97 -3.15 13.37 -8.68
C HIS A 97 -3.34 12.88 -10.11
N SER A 98 -4.44 12.18 -10.37
CA SER A 98 -4.77 11.68 -11.71
C SER A 98 -5.05 12.78 -12.73
N GLY A 99 -5.42 13.98 -12.27
CA GLY A 99 -5.91 15.07 -13.11
C GLY A 99 -7.26 14.77 -13.75
N GLY A 100 -7.99 13.79 -13.22
CA GLY A 100 -9.29 13.36 -13.70
C GLY A 100 -10.43 14.35 -13.43
N PRO A 101 -11.65 14.00 -13.86
CA PRO A 101 -12.82 14.85 -13.67
C PRO A 101 -13.44 14.77 -12.27
N TYR A 102 -12.91 13.94 -11.37
CA TYR A 102 -13.44 13.71 -10.03
C TYR A 102 -12.54 14.34 -8.95
N GLY A 103 -13.13 14.69 -7.81
CA GLY A 103 -12.34 14.94 -6.59
C GLY A 103 -11.55 13.69 -6.19
N GLU A 104 -10.39 13.85 -5.57
CA GLU A 104 -9.45 12.74 -5.36
C GLU A 104 -8.66 12.90 -4.07
N ASN A 105 -8.66 11.84 -3.26
CA ASN A 105 -7.74 11.66 -2.15
C ASN A 105 -6.84 10.44 -2.43
N ILE A 106 -5.56 10.52 -2.07
CA ILE A 106 -4.60 9.43 -2.27
C ILE A 106 -3.97 9.07 -0.91
N ALA A 107 -3.85 7.78 -0.64
CA ALA A 107 -3.06 7.26 0.46
C ALA A 107 -2.18 6.12 -0.06
N ALA A 108 -0.94 6.08 0.41
CA ALA A 108 -0.02 4.98 0.16
C ALA A 108 0.80 4.76 1.43
N GLY A 109 1.02 3.50 1.79
CA GLY A 109 1.78 3.15 2.97
C GLY A 109 1.60 1.69 3.38
N TRP A 110 2.42 1.28 4.33
CA TRP A 110 2.31 -0.02 5.00
C TRP A 110 1.71 0.18 6.39
N VAL A 111 0.73 -0.63 6.76
CA VAL A 111 0.05 -0.54 8.05
C VAL A 111 0.50 -1.74 8.90
N GLN A 112 1.46 -1.52 9.78
CA GLN A 112 1.97 -2.60 10.64
C GLN A 112 0.95 -2.98 11.73
N PRO A 113 0.89 -4.26 12.18
CA PRO A 113 1.78 -5.37 11.83
C PRO A 113 1.32 -6.26 10.66
N THR A 114 0.06 -6.16 10.22
CA THR A 114 -0.52 -7.10 9.24
C THR A 114 -1.34 -6.45 8.13
N ASP A 115 -1.66 -5.17 8.28
CA ASP A 115 -2.67 -4.54 7.45
C ASP A 115 -2.03 -3.87 6.23
N GLN A 116 -2.77 -3.87 5.14
CA GLN A 116 -2.41 -3.11 3.96
C GLN A 116 -3.24 -1.83 3.94
N MET A 117 -2.74 -0.81 3.26
CA MET A 117 -3.56 0.37 3.01
C MET A 117 -4.84 -0.06 2.29
N SER A 118 -5.97 0.08 2.97
CA SER A 118 -7.32 -0.21 2.47
C SER A 118 -8.17 1.06 2.46
N GLY A 119 -9.30 1.04 1.77
CA GLY A 119 -10.25 2.15 1.73
C GLY A 119 -10.69 2.65 3.12
N PRO A 120 -11.08 1.77 4.07
CA PRO A 120 -11.44 2.19 5.42
C PRO A 120 -10.26 2.78 6.20
N ILE A 121 -9.06 2.22 6.04
CA ILE A 121 -7.86 2.73 6.71
C ILE A 121 -7.45 4.09 6.14
N ALA A 122 -7.45 4.24 4.82
CA ALA A 122 -7.16 5.51 4.15
C ALA A 122 -8.13 6.60 4.58
N THR A 123 -9.43 6.27 4.70
CA THR A 123 -10.46 7.21 5.17
C THR A 123 -10.20 7.68 6.60
N LYS A 124 -9.84 6.76 7.50
CA LYS A 124 -9.47 7.09 8.89
C LYS A 124 -8.16 7.90 8.95
N TYR A 125 -7.22 7.64 8.05
CA TYR A 125 -6.00 8.41 7.94
C TYR A 125 -6.28 9.85 7.50
N TRP A 126 -7.09 10.06 6.46
CA TRP A 126 -7.47 11.40 6.02
C TRP A 126 -8.24 12.19 7.10
N LEU A 127 -9.01 11.52 7.96
CA LEU A 127 -9.65 12.14 9.12
C LEU A 127 -8.66 12.78 10.10
N THR A 128 -7.40 12.32 10.17
CA THR A 128 -6.42 12.88 11.12
C THR A 128 -6.08 14.33 10.83
N GLU A 129 -6.44 14.85 9.66
CA GLU A 129 -6.31 16.25 9.31
C GLU A 129 -7.41 17.15 9.89
N LYS A 130 -8.50 16.58 10.44
CA LYS A 130 -9.62 17.33 11.03
C LYS A 130 -9.18 18.42 12.03
N PRO A 131 -8.22 18.19 12.96
CA PRO A 131 -7.78 19.23 13.89
C PRO A 131 -7.18 20.47 13.22
N ASN A 132 -6.75 20.37 11.95
CA ASN A 132 -6.15 21.47 11.20
C ASN A 132 -7.21 22.36 10.49
N TYR A 133 -8.48 21.97 10.51
CA TYR A 133 -9.56 22.70 9.83
C TYR A 133 -10.57 23.26 10.83
N ASP A 134 -10.73 24.59 10.79
CA ASP A 134 -11.74 25.31 11.56
C ASP A 134 -12.99 25.53 10.69
N HIS A 135 -14.06 24.81 11.04
CA HIS A 135 -15.37 24.88 10.38
C HIS A 135 -16.05 26.24 10.55
N ALA A 136 -15.85 26.93 11.68
CA ALA A 136 -16.53 28.19 11.95
C ALA A 136 -15.98 29.32 11.07
N THR A 137 -14.68 29.29 10.77
CA THR A 137 -14.03 30.32 9.96
C THR A 137 -13.67 29.87 8.55
N ASN A 138 -13.90 28.60 8.22
CA ASN A 138 -13.50 27.97 6.97
C ASN A 138 -11.99 28.12 6.69
N LYS A 139 -11.17 27.94 7.73
CA LYS A 139 -9.70 28.10 7.64
C LYS A 139 -8.98 26.78 7.84
N CYS A 140 -7.95 26.58 7.02
CA CYS A 140 -7.01 25.48 7.10
C CYS A 140 -5.68 26.00 7.64
N ASN A 141 -5.25 25.50 8.80
CA ASN A 141 -4.04 25.98 9.47
C ASN A 141 -2.78 25.17 9.13
N ASP A 142 -2.93 24.05 8.42
CA ASP A 142 -1.86 23.19 7.93
C ASP A 142 -2.39 22.34 6.75
N VAL A 143 -2.14 21.02 6.70
CA VAL A 143 -2.74 20.11 5.73
C VAL A 143 -4.14 19.70 6.20
N CYS A 144 -5.14 19.97 5.35
CA CYS A 144 -6.53 19.56 5.57
C CYS A 144 -7.29 19.13 4.30
N GLY A 145 -6.60 19.06 3.16
CA GLY A 145 -7.26 18.84 1.86
C GLY A 145 -8.00 17.51 1.77
N HIS A 146 -7.48 16.46 2.39
CA HIS A 146 -8.15 15.17 2.36
C HIS A 146 -9.39 15.17 3.26
N TYR A 147 -9.28 15.75 4.45
CA TYR A 147 -10.42 15.87 5.36
C TYR A 147 -11.53 16.74 4.76
N THR A 148 -11.21 17.93 4.24
CA THR A 148 -12.23 18.81 3.66
C THR A 148 -12.90 18.19 2.45
N GLN A 149 -12.20 17.37 1.66
CA GLN A 149 -12.83 16.62 0.58
C GLN A 149 -13.82 15.56 1.09
N ILE A 150 -13.55 14.90 2.23
CA ILE A 150 -14.49 13.94 2.85
C ILE A 150 -15.78 14.64 3.29
N VAL A 151 -15.67 15.86 3.83
CA VAL A 151 -16.81 16.62 4.38
C VAL A 151 -17.29 17.75 3.48
N ALA A 152 -16.95 17.69 2.18
CA ALA A 152 -17.41 18.63 1.17
C ALA A 152 -18.93 18.61 0.96
#